data_AF-A0A6L7Z5D9-F1
#
_entry.id   AF-A0A6L7Z5D9-F1
#
_cell.length_a   1.000
_cell.length_b   1.000
_cell.length_c   1.000
_cell.angle_alpha   90.00
_cell.angle_beta   90.00
_cell.angle_gamma   90.00
#
_symmetry.space_group_name_H-M   'P 1'
#
loop_
_entity.id
_entity.type
_entity.pdbx_description
1 polymer ?
#
loop_
_entity_poly.entity_id
_entity_poly.type
_entity_poly.pdbx_seq_one_letter_code
_entity_poly.pdbx_strand_id
1 'polypeptide(L)'
;AGVGDGSGGRGAGAPAVGGARESGAAVEPGPESYRLGDYDLAARLSFFLWGSGPDEQLMSAAATGRLSDPAAREAEVRRMLRDPRASALSTRFAGQWFRLQDLEKIQPDVRVNPDFDEPLKRAMLRETEIFFDNLVREDRPILDLYTADYTFVNERLARHYGIPDVAGDHFRRVRQIDGERRGILGHGSMLTLTSHAGRTSPVLRGKWVMEVLLGTPPPPPPPDIPELEEEAVEDGRLLTVRERLEMHAASPTCNACHRMIDPIGLALENYDVSGAWRIRDGGVPIDAASEFYDGTPISTPSELRAALLKRPEPLLRTFTENLMAYALGRRLEYYDMPAVRRIVRDAAAEDYRISAFIVGVAGSDAFLMKAAPAAADGEPVNGNGG
;
A
#
# COMPACT_ATOMS: atom_id res chain seq x y z
N ALA A 1 -16.97 -79.08 2.23
CA ALA A 1 -16.54 -80.31 2.93
C ALA A 1 -15.10 -80.12 3.39
N GLY A 2 -14.84 -80.25 4.71
CA GLY A 2 -13.52 -80.32 5.40
C GLY A 2 -12.64 -79.06 5.33
N VAL A 3 -12.26 -78.31 6.38
CA VAL A 3 -11.82 -78.53 7.79
C VAL A 3 -10.40 -79.09 7.96
N GLY A 4 -9.57 -78.31 8.70
CA GLY A 4 -8.34 -78.72 9.43
C GLY A 4 -7.05 -78.04 8.90
N ASP A 5 -6.37 -77.04 9.48
CA ASP A 5 -5.99 -76.61 10.85
C ASP A 5 -4.50 -76.89 11.18
N GLY A 6 -3.84 -75.95 11.88
CA GLY A 6 -2.47 -76.02 12.41
C GLY A 6 -1.55 -74.87 11.94
N SER A 7 -1.48 -73.70 12.60
CA SER A 7 -0.91 -73.35 13.92
C SER A 7 0.48 -72.67 13.81
N GLY A 8 0.62 -71.50 14.47
CA GLY A 8 1.90 -70.79 14.59
C GLY A 8 1.74 -69.28 14.86
N GLY A 9 1.38 -68.91 16.09
CA GLY A 9 1.20 -67.51 16.49
C GLY A 9 2.52 -66.77 16.78
N ARG A 10 2.44 -65.43 16.74
CA ARG A 10 3.14 -64.45 17.61
C ARG A 10 2.71 -63.02 17.25
N GLY A 11 2.40 -62.23 18.26
CA GLY A 11 2.61 -60.77 18.24
C GLY A 11 1.37 -59.88 18.08
N ALA A 12 0.83 -59.46 19.22
CA ALA A 12 -0.23 -58.46 19.36
C ALA A 12 0.23 -57.04 18.99
N GLY A 13 -0.71 -56.17 18.60
CA GLY A 13 -0.52 -54.72 18.60
C GLY A 13 -1.37 -53.96 17.59
N ALA A 14 -2.65 -53.78 17.87
CA ALA A 14 -3.43 -52.70 17.26
C ALA A 14 -3.02 -51.35 17.88
N PRO A 15 -3.18 -50.24 17.14
CA PRO A 15 -3.60 -49.01 17.80
C PRO A 15 -4.87 -48.44 17.18
N ALA A 16 -5.92 -48.49 18.01
CA ALA A 16 -6.77 -47.38 18.42
C ALA A 16 -6.87 -46.13 17.53
N VAL A 17 -8.12 -45.84 17.19
CA VAL A 17 -8.71 -44.54 16.90
C VAL A 17 -8.25 -43.48 17.92
N GLY A 18 -7.76 -42.34 17.42
CA GLY A 18 -7.44 -41.17 18.22
C GLY A 18 -7.66 -39.91 17.42
N GLY A 19 -8.78 -39.21 17.69
CA GLY A 19 -8.97 -37.85 17.23
C GLY A 19 -8.08 -36.90 18.02
N ALA A 20 -7.47 -35.94 17.32
CA ALA A 20 -6.97 -34.72 17.91
C ALA A 20 -7.18 -33.59 16.91
N ARG A 21 -8.14 -32.72 17.27
CA ARG A 21 -8.20 -31.35 16.76
C ARG A 21 -6.89 -30.69 17.17
N GLU A 22 -6.08 -30.24 16.22
CA GLU A 22 -5.04 -29.26 16.51
C GLU A 22 -5.73 -27.92 16.83
N SER A 23 -6.03 -27.74 18.11
CA SER A 23 -6.27 -26.45 18.70
C SER A 23 -5.00 -25.61 18.52
N GLY A 24 -5.13 -24.45 17.88
CA GLY A 24 -4.10 -23.43 17.87
C GLY A 24 -3.65 -23.16 19.31
N ALA A 25 -2.41 -23.51 19.60
CA ALA A 25 -1.78 -23.15 20.87
C ALA A 25 -1.75 -21.62 20.92
N ALA A 26 -2.57 -21.06 21.80
CA ALA A 26 -2.39 -19.69 22.27
C ALA A 26 -0.96 -19.62 22.82
N VAL A 27 -0.13 -18.78 22.21
CA VAL A 27 1.16 -18.41 22.79
C VAL A 27 0.83 -17.71 24.10
N GLU A 28 1.13 -18.35 25.22
CA GLU A 28 1.02 -17.74 26.55
C GLU A 28 1.91 -16.46 26.54
N PRO A 29 1.34 -15.28 26.79
CA PRO A 29 2.13 -14.06 26.85
C PRO A 29 3.16 -14.18 27.97
N GLY A 30 4.43 -13.91 27.66
CA GLY A 30 5.45 -13.70 28.68
C GLY A 30 5.04 -12.58 29.66
N PRO A 31 5.73 -12.45 30.81
CA PRO A 31 5.36 -11.55 31.92
C PRO A 31 5.32 -10.04 31.58
N GLU A 32 5.44 -9.66 30.31
CA GLU A 32 5.60 -8.30 29.80
C GLU A 32 4.52 -7.88 28.78
N SER A 33 3.40 -8.62 28.63
CA SER A 33 2.28 -8.15 27.78
C SER A 33 0.91 -8.45 28.38
N TYR A 34 -0.01 -7.48 28.29
CA TYR A 34 -1.36 -7.60 28.83
C TYR A 34 -2.41 -7.15 27.81
N ARG A 35 -3.64 -7.66 27.98
CA ARG A 35 -4.79 -7.30 27.15
C ARG A 35 -5.30 -5.93 27.53
N LEU A 36 -5.56 -5.10 26.53
CA LEU A 36 -6.12 -3.77 26.74
C LEU A 36 -7.50 -3.84 27.36
N GLY A 37 -7.76 -2.93 28.30
CA GLY A 37 -9.10 -2.67 28.79
C GLY A 37 -9.96 -2.01 27.73
N ASP A 38 -11.28 -2.12 27.87
CA ASP A 38 -12.25 -1.61 26.91
C ASP A 38 -12.16 -0.10 26.64
N TYR A 39 -11.80 0.71 27.65
CA TYR A 39 -11.57 2.15 27.43
C TYR A 39 -10.33 2.42 26.57
N ASP A 40 -9.24 1.66 26.76
CA ASP A 40 -8.05 1.77 25.93
C ASP A 40 -8.33 1.29 24.50
N LEU A 41 -9.16 0.24 24.34
CA LEU A 41 -9.62 -0.23 23.04
C LEU A 41 -10.47 0.83 22.33
N ALA A 42 -11.40 1.48 23.02
CA ALA A 42 -12.19 2.59 22.47
C ALA A 42 -11.29 3.72 21.97
N ALA A 43 -10.33 4.16 22.78
CA ALA A 43 -9.38 5.19 22.38
C ALA A 43 -8.53 4.74 21.18
N ARG A 44 -8.01 3.52 21.19
CA ARG A 44 -7.18 3.00 20.09
C ARG A 44 -7.98 2.90 18.79
N LEU A 45 -9.23 2.43 18.84
CA LEU A 45 -10.13 2.39 17.68
C LEU A 45 -10.43 3.79 17.14
N SER A 46 -10.69 4.77 18.00
CA SER A 46 -11.02 6.13 17.58
C SER A 46 -9.82 6.83 16.93
N PHE A 47 -8.62 6.70 17.49
CA PHE A 47 -7.42 7.26 16.88
C PHE A 47 -7.01 6.55 15.60
N PHE A 48 -7.20 5.23 15.52
CA PHE A 48 -7.00 4.47 14.28
C PHE A 48 -7.94 4.95 13.17
N LEU A 49 -9.26 4.94 13.40
CA LEU A 49 -10.22 5.16 12.31
C LEU A 49 -10.54 6.64 12.05
N TRP A 50 -10.51 7.47 13.09
CA TRP A 50 -10.95 8.88 13.02
C TRP A 50 -9.84 9.88 13.31
N GLY A 51 -8.68 9.45 13.79
CA GLY A 51 -7.62 10.36 14.23
C GLY A 51 -8.05 11.31 15.35
N SER A 52 -9.11 10.98 16.08
CA SER A 52 -9.72 11.81 17.13
C SER A 52 -10.30 10.94 18.26
N GLY A 53 -10.84 11.57 19.31
CA GLY A 53 -11.37 10.87 20.48
C GLY A 53 -12.62 10.02 20.18
N PRO A 54 -12.93 9.04 21.05
CA PRO A 54 -14.11 8.18 20.90
C PRO A 54 -15.40 9.00 21.07
N ASP A 55 -16.46 8.58 20.38
CA ASP A 55 -17.79 9.16 20.60
C ASP A 55 -18.51 8.51 21.79
N GLU A 56 -19.66 9.07 22.18
CA GLU A 56 -20.44 8.57 23.32
C GLU A 56 -20.85 7.11 23.16
N GLN A 57 -21.18 6.67 21.95
CA GLN A 57 -21.53 5.28 21.68
C GLN A 57 -20.35 4.35 21.94
N LEU A 58 -19.16 4.68 21.43
CA LEU A 58 -17.96 3.87 21.64
C LEU A 58 -17.52 3.87 23.10
N MET A 59 -17.65 5.01 23.80
CA MET A 59 -17.42 5.10 25.24
C MET A 59 -18.43 4.29 26.05
N SER A 60 -19.70 4.26 25.66
CA SER A 60 -20.72 3.44 26.30
C SER A 60 -20.47 1.94 26.08
N ALA A 61 -20.08 1.55 24.87
CA ALA A 61 -19.66 0.17 24.58
C ALA A 61 -18.50 -0.24 25.50
N ALA A 62 -17.50 0.64 25.65
CA ALA A 62 -16.38 0.40 26.55
C ALA A 62 -16.78 0.29 28.03
N ALA A 63 -17.64 1.20 28.51
CA ALA A 63 -18.12 1.19 29.89
C ALA A 63 -18.86 -0.10 30.26
N THR A 64 -19.48 -0.75 29.27
CA THR A 64 -20.22 -2.02 29.44
C THR A 64 -19.39 -3.27 29.15
N GLY A 65 -18.09 -3.15 28.85
CA GLY A 65 -17.22 -4.29 28.55
C GLY A 65 -17.49 -4.96 27.20
N ARG A 66 -18.21 -4.29 26.29
CA ARG A 66 -18.65 -4.87 25.01
C ARG A 66 -17.54 -4.93 23.96
N LEU A 67 -16.51 -4.10 24.02
CA LEU A 67 -15.43 -4.08 23.02
C LEU A 67 -14.47 -5.27 23.15
N SER A 68 -14.48 -5.95 24.31
CA SER A 68 -13.79 -7.22 24.49
C SER A 68 -14.40 -8.37 23.67
N ASP A 69 -15.72 -8.32 23.42
CA ASP A 69 -16.40 -9.27 22.55
C ASP A 69 -16.06 -9.00 21.07
N PRO A 70 -15.55 -9.99 20.31
CA PRO A 70 -15.16 -9.79 18.91
C PRO A 70 -16.28 -9.28 18.01
N ALA A 71 -17.51 -9.80 18.16
CA ALA A 71 -18.62 -9.44 17.30
C ALA A 71 -19.11 -8.01 17.57
N ALA A 72 -19.20 -7.61 18.85
CA ALA A 72 -19.53 -6.24 19.22
C ALA A 72 -18.45 -5.24 18.79
N ARG A 73 -17.16 -5.60 18.90
CA ARG A 73 -16.05 -4.78 18.39
C ARG A 73 -16.11 -4.59 16.88
N GLU A 74 -16.35 -5.67 16.14
CA GLU A 74 -16.53 -5.58 14.68
C GLU A 74 -17.69 -4.68 14.30
N ALA A 75 -18.84 -4.79 15.00
CA ALA A 75 -20.00 -3.95 14.76
C ALA A 75 -19.67 -2.44 14.96
N GLU A 76 -18.92 -2.10 16.01
CA GLU A 76 -18.45 -0.73 16.23
C GLU A 76 -17.47 -0.28 15.15
N VAL A 77 -16.49 -1.09 14.75
CA VAL A 77 -15.58 -0.77 13.63
C VAL A 77 -16.35 -0.45 12.36
N ARG A 78 -17.30 -1.32 11.97
CA ARG A 78 -18.11 -1.12 10.75
C ARG A 78 -19.01 0.11 10.84
N ARG A 79 -19.54 0.44 12.03
CA ARG A 79 -20.26 1.71 12.26
C ARG A 79 -19.32 2.89 12.06
N MET A 80 -18.13 2.86 12.67
CA MET A 80 -17.17 3.94 12.63
C MET A 80 -16.68 4.23 11.21
N LEU A 81 -16.55 3.21 10.35
CA LEU A 81 -16.20 3.37 8.94
C LEU A 81 -17.26 4.10 8.11
N ARG A 82 -18.53 4.15 8.56
CA ARG A 82 -19.61 4.88 7.90
C ARG A 82 -19.67 6.36 8.32
N ASP A 83 -19.03 6.70 9.44
CA ASP A 83 -18.97 8.06 9.97
C ASP A 83 -18.07 8.94 9.09
N PRO A 84 -18.44 10.21 8.82
CA PRO A 84 -17.60 11.13 8.04
C PRO A 84 -16.17 11.28 8.57
N ARG A 85 -15.94 11.09 9.87
CA ARG A 85 -14.59 11.14 10.47
C ARG A 85 -13.66 10.04 9.94
N ALA A 86 -14.19 8.96 9.35
CA ALA A 86 -13.40 7.92 8.70
C ALA A 86 -12.59 8.43 7.50
N SER A 87 -12.88 9.63 6.98
CA SER A 87 -12.03 10.28 5.98
C SER A 87 -10.59 10.50 6.43
N ALA A 88 -10.32 10.41 7.75
CA ALA A 88 -8.97 10.38 8.30
C ALA A 88 -8.11 9.23 7.73
N LEU A 89 -8.71 8.08 7.39
CA LEU A 89 -7.99 6.98 6.71
C LEU A 89 -7.47 7.40 5.33
N SER A 90 -8.16 8.31 4.67
CA SER A 90 -7.69 8.87 3.40
C SER A 90 -6.62 9.94 3.62
N THR A 91 -6.93 10.99 4.38
CA THR A 91 -6.05 12.16 4.50
C THR A 91 -4.80 11.91 5.34
N ARG A 92 -4.81 10.89 6.21
CA ARG A 92 -3.67 10.55 7.09
C ARG A 92 -3.02 9.25 6.67
N PHE A 93 -3.77 8.15 6.67
CA PHE A 93 -3.19 6.84 6.37
C PHE A 93 -2.77 6.73 4.90
N ALA A 94 -3.67 6.93 3.94
CA ALA A 94 -3.31 6.85 2.52
C ALA A 94 -2.31 7.97 2.13
N GLY A 95 -2.42 9.15 2.72
CA GLY A 95 -1.43 10.22 2.57
C GLY A 95 -0.02 9.79 2.97
N GLN A 96 0.14 9.13 4.12
CA GLN A 96 1.43 8.60 4.58
C GLN A 96 1.89 7.40 3.75
N TRP A 97 1.00 6.45 3.48
CA TRP A 97 1.30 5.24 2.71
C TRP A 97 1.81 5.59 1.31
N PHE A 98 1.08 6.45 0.57
CA PHE A 98 1.46 6.85 -0.79
C PHE A 98 2.52 7.94 -0.84
N ARG A 99 2.92 8.49 0.31
CA ARG A 99 3.89 9.59 0.45
C ARG A 99 3.44 10.88 -0.24
N LEU A 100 2.15 11.23 -0.13
CA LEU A 100 1.60 12.40 -0.80
C LEU A 100 2.26 13.72 -0.41
N GLN A 101 2.90 13.79 0.77
CA GLN A 101 3.71 14.96 1.16
C GLN A 101 4.91 15.22 0.24
N ASP A 102 5.39 14.20 -0.49
CA ASP A 102 6.53 14.33 -1.39
C ASP A 102 6.14 15.08 -2.67
N LEU A 103 4.85 15.22 -2.98
CA LEU A 103 4.36 16.02 -4.11
C LEU A 103 4.78 17.49 -4.00
N GLU A 104 4.87 18.02 -2.78
CA GLU A 104 5.31 19.41 -2.53
C GLU A 104 6.77 19.64 -2.89
N LYS A 105 7.58 18.58 -2.96
CA LYS A 105 9.01 18.67 -3.26
C LYS A 105 9.27 18.82 -4.77
N ILE A 106 8.27 18.54 -5.60
CA ILE A 106 8.42 18.54 -7.06
C ILE A 106 7.73 19.77 -7.63
N GLN A 107 8.53 20.59 -8.30
CA GLN A 107 8.05 21.71 -9.10
C GLN A 107 8.51 21.50 -10.55
N PRO A 108 7.62 21.01 -11.44
CA PRO A 108 7.91 20.87 -12.86
C PRO A 108 8.40 22.20 -13.46
N ASP A 109 9.37 22.15 -14.37
CA ASP A 109 9.90 23.34 -15.05
C ASP A 109 8.78 24.05 -15.82
N VAL A 110 8.50 25.31 -15.46
CA VAL A 110 7.44 26.14 -16.02
C VAL A 110 7.65 26.42 -17.51
N ARG A 111 8.89 26.34 -18.02
CA ARG A 111 9.17 26.50 -19.46
C ARG A 111 8.61 25.34 -20.29
N VAL A 112 8.57 24.15 -19.71
CA VAL A 112 8.09 22.92 -20.34
C VAL A 112 6.62 22.64 -19.97
N ASN A 113 6.25 22.93 -18.72
CA ASN A 113 4.94 22.69 -18.14
C ASN A 113 4.33 24.00 -17.61
N PRO A 114 4.04 24.99 -18.47
CA PRO A 114 3.55 26.31 -18.05
C PRO A 114 2.20 26.25 -17.34
N ASP A 115 1.40 25.22 -17.65
CA ASP A 115 0.11 24.96 -17.03
C ASP A 115 0.22 24.18 -15.71
N PHE A 116 1.42 23.94 -15.17
CA PHE A 116 1.56 23.34 -13.85
C PHE A 116 1.66 24.41 -12.75
N ASP A 117 0.61 24.50 -11.94
CA ASP A 117 0.49 25.47 -10.86
C ASP A 117 0.07 24.82 -9.53
N GLU A 118 0.07 25.61 -8.46
CA GLU A 118 -0.31 25.15 -7.13
C GLU A 118 -1.79 24.70 -7.03
N PRO A 119 -2.77 25.38 -7.66
CA PRO A 119 -4.13 24.85 -7.78
C PRO A 119 -4.22 23.45 -8.42
N LEU A 120 -3.47 23.16 -9.47
CA LEU A 120 -3.44 21.85 -10.12
C LEU A 120 -2.84 20.80 -9.19
N LYS A 121 -1.71 21.11 -8.54
CA LYS A 121 -1.06 20.21 -7.59
C LYS A 121 -2.00 19.82 -6.43
N ARG A 122 -2.68 20.80 -5.84
CA ARG A 122 -3.72 20.56 -4.82
C ARG A 122 -4.88 19.74 -5.35
N ALA A 123 -5.27 19.94 -6.61
CA ALA A 123 -6.33 19.14 -7.21
C ALA A 123 -5.93 17.67 -7.39
N MET A 124 -4.69 17.39 -7.80
CA MET A 124 -4.14 16.03 -7.88
C MET A 124 -4.07 15.33 -6.52
N LEU A 125 -3.61 16.05 -5.48
CA LEU A 125 -3.62 15.52 -4.12
C LEU A 125 -5.05 15.15 -3.70
N ARG A 126 -5.99 16.07 -3.94
CA ARG A 126 -7.39 15.89 -3.56
C ARG A 126 -8.09 14.75 -4.32
N GLU A 127 -7.75 14.53 -5.59
CA GLU A 127 -8.20 13.36 -6.37
C GLU A 127 -7.85 12.07 -5.61
N THR A 128 -6.58 11.89 -5.24
CA THR A 128 -6.12 10.69 -4.54
C THR A 128 -6.82 10.48 -3.20
N GLU A 129 -7.00 11.56 -2.44
CA GLU A 129 -7.71 11.48 -1.17
C GLU A 129 -9.18 11.07 -1.36
N ILE A 130 -9.91 11.71 -2.28
CA ILE A 130 -11.32 11.37 -2.50
C ILE A 130 -11.45 9.95 -3.06
N PHE A 131 -10.53 9.54 -3.92
CA PHE A 131 -10.49 8.19 -4.45
C PHE A 131 -10.36 7.14 -3.35
N PHE A 132 -9.38 7.28 -2.45
CA PHE A 132 -9.21 6.34 -1.35
C PHE A 132 -10.37 6.39 -0.35
N ASP A 133 -10.88 7.58 -0.02
CA ASP A 133 -12.07 7.74 0.84
C ASP A 133 -13.28 7.01 0.23
N ASN A 134 -13.45 7.09 -1.09
CA ASN A 134 -14.50 6.37 -1.80
C ASN A 134 -14.36 4.85 -1.67
N LEU A 135 -13.14 4.31 -1.80
CA LEU A 135 -12.90 2.88 -1.61
C LEU A 135 -13.30 2.43 -0.20
N VAL A 136 -12.95 3.22 0.83
CA VAL A 136 -13.33 2.93 2.23
C VAL A 136 -14.85 3.02 2.42
N ARG A 137 -15.47 4.12 1.96
CA ARG A 137 -16.90 4.44 2.19
C ARG A 137 -17.84 3.49 1.44
N GLU A 138 -17.47 3.07 0.24
CA GLU A 138 -18.21 2.06 -0.54
C GLU A 138 -17.80 0.62 -0.20
N ASP A 139 -16.88 0.45 0.77
CA ASP A 139 -16.32 -0.83 1.20
C ASP A 139 -15.85 -1.69 0.01
N ARG A 140 -15.09 -1.07 -0.89
CA ARG A 140 -14.63 -1.70 -2.14
C ARG A 140 -13.52 -2.71 -1.85
N PRO A 141 -13.35 -3.73 -2.73
CA PRO A 141 -12.12 -4.52 -2.76
C PRO A 141 -10.90 -3.61 -2.85
N ILE A 142 -9.86 -3.84 -2.05
CA ILE A 142 -8.62 -3.02 -2.12
C ILE A 142 -7.95 -3.12 -3.50
N LEU A 143 -8.21 -4.17 -4.26
CA LEU A 143 -7.71 -4.32 -5.63
C LEU A 143 -8.31 -3.29 -6.61
N ASP A 144 -9.46 -2.67 -6.28
CA ASP A 144 -10.01 -1.54 -7.03
C ASP A 144 -9.07 -0.32 -7.02
N LEU A 145 -8.15 -0.22 -6.04
CA LEU A 145 -7.08 0.78 -6.03
C LEU A 145 -6.29 0.78 -7.35
N TYR A 146 -6.15 -0.38 -8.00
CA TYR A 146 -5.44 -0.54 -9.26
C TYR A 146 -6.40 -0.53 -10.46
N THR A 147 -7.56 -1.15 -10.37
CA THR A 147 -8.39 -1.44 -11.54
C THR A 147 -9.51 -0.43 -11.79
N ALA A 148 -9.80 0.47 -10.83
CA ALA A 148 -10.93 1.38 -10.92
C ALA A 148 -10.97 2.13 -12.25
N ASP A 149 -12.12 2.05 -12.91
CA ASP A 149 -12.43 2.72 -14.18
C ASP A 149 -13.06 4.10 -13.97
N TYR A 150 -12.85 4.69 -12.80
CA TYR A 150 -13.36 5.97 -12.41
C TYR A 150 -12.32 6.76 -11.60
N THR A 151 -12.43 8.07 -11.64
CA THR A 151 -11.65 8.98 -10.80
C THR A 151 -12.51 10.15 -10.32
N PHE A 152 -11.94 11.05 -9.52
CA PHE A 152 -12.57 12.25 -9.00
C PHE A 152 -11.82 13.50 -9.47
N VAL A 153 -12.49 14.32 -10.27
CA VAL A 153 -11.90 15.54 -10.84
C VAL A 153 -12.82 16.75 -10.64
N ASN A 154 -12.21 17.91 -10.45
CA ASN A 154 -12.85 19.21 -10.71
C ASN A 154 -12.47 19.72 -12.11
N GLU A 155 -12.98 20.88 -12.52
CA GLU A 155 -12.72 21.41 -13.88
C GLU A 155 -11.22 21.57 -14.18
N ARG A 156 -10.43 22.05 -13.21
CA ARG A 156 -8.99 22.26 -13.38
C ARG A 156 -8.25 20.96 -13.71
N LEU A 157 -8.51 19.91 -12.94
CA LEU A 157 -7.87 18.61 -13.13
C LEU A 157 -8.42 17.87 -14.35
N ALA A 158 -9.73 17.99 -14.61
CA ALA A 158 -10.35 17.41 -15.80
C ALA A 158 -9.74 17.99 -17.09
N ARG A 159 -9.53 19.31 -17.17
CA ARG A 159 -8.81 19.94 -18.29
C ARG A 159 -7.40 19.40 -18.45
N HIS A 160 -6.66 19.25 -17.35
CA HIS A 160 -5.31 18.68 -17.35
C HIS A 160 -5.28 17.25 -17.89
N TYR A 161 -6.30 16.45 -17.59
CA TYR A 161 -6.42 15.07 -18.05
C TYR A 161 -7.10 14.90 -19.41
N GLY A 162 -7.59 15.98 -20.02
CA GLY A 162 -8.38 15.90 -21.25
C GLY A 162 -9.77 15.27 -21.07
N ILE A 163 -10.32 15.31 -19.85
CA ILE A 163 -11.65 14.79 -19.53
C ILE A 163 -12.69 15.89 -19.84
N PRO A 164 -13.61 15.69 -20.80
CA PRO A 164 -14.63 16.67 -21.15
C PRO A 164 -15.74 16.75 -20.11
N ASP A 165 -16.63 17.74 -20.27
CA ASP A 165 -17.92 17.85 -19.54
C ASP A 165 -17.84 17.97 -18.01
N VAL A 166 -16.72 18.50 -17.49
CA VAL A 166 -16.54 18.84 -16.07
C VAL A 166 -16.37 20.36 -15.93
N ALA A 167 -17.20 20.99 -15.10
CA ALA A 167 -17.19 22.45 -14.88
C ALA A 167 -17.32 22.81 -13.40
N GLY A 168 -16.61 23.83 -12.94
CA GLY A 168 -16.56 24.30 -11.56
C GLY A 168 -15.55 23.56 -10.66
N ASP A 169 -15.40 24.09 -9.45
CA ASP A 169 -14.35 23.68 -8.51
C ASP A 169 -14.69 22.41 -7.71
N HIS A 170 -15.95 21.97 -7.75
CA HIS A 170 -16.40 20.77 -7.05
C HIS A 170 -15.95 19.49 -7.75
N PHE A 171 -15.32 18.61 -6.98
CA PHE A 171 -14.94 17.27 -7.41
C PHE A 171 -16.17 16.42 -7.69
N ARG A 172 -16.14 15.67 -8.80
CA ARG A 172 -17.17 14.70 -9.16
C ARG A 172 -16.53 13.41 -9.64
N ARG A 173 -17.24 12.30 -9.39
CA ARG A 173 -16.86 10.99 -9.93
C ARG A 173 -17.09 10.98 -11.43
N VAL A 174 -16.03 10.75 -12.20
CA VAL A 174 -16.10 10.49 -13.65
C VAL A 174 -15.80 9.01 -13.88
N ARG A 175 -16.64 8.33 -14.65
CA ARG A 175 -16.50 6.90 -15.00
C ARG A 175 -15.91 6.76 -16.41
N GLN A 176 -15.54 5.53 -16.75
CA GLN A 176 -15.02 5.16 -18.07
C GLN A 176 -13.79 5.97 -18.45
N ILE A 177 -12.92 6.22 -17.48
CA ILE A 177 -11.61 6.79 -17.79
C ILE A 177 -10.85 5.83 -18.69
N ASP A 178 -10.05 6.41 -19.58
CA ASP A 178 -9.17 5.66 -20.46
C ASP A 178 -8.39 4.59 -19.68
N GLY A 179 -8.17 3.45 -20.32
CA GLY A 179 -7.40 2.34 -19.75
C GLY A 179 -6.11 2.84 -19.12
N GLU A 180 -5.47 3.82 -19.71
CA GLU A 180 -4.18 4.31 -19.23
C GLU A 180 -4.24 5.03 -17.89
N ARG A 181 -5.36 5.67 -17.54
CA ARG A 181 -5.49 6.44 -16.30
C ARG A 181 -6.19 5.68 -15.16
N ARG A 182 -6.44 4.38 -15.33
CA ARG A 182 -7.12 3.57 -14.31
C ARG A 182 -6.31 3.41 -13.04
N GLY A 183 -7.02 3.57 -11.92
CA GLY A 183 -6.49 3.41 -10.57
C GLY A 183 -5.32 4.33 -10.24
N ILE A 184 -4.65 4.01 -9.14
CA ILE A 184 -3.64 4.87 -8.50
C ILE A 184 -2.42 5.16 -9.37
N LEU A 185 -2.10 4.27 -10.32
CA LEU A 185 -0.97 4.46 -11.25
C LEU A 185 -1.26 5.53 -12.31
N GLY A 186 -2.52 5.90 -12.52
CA GLY A 186 -2.93 6.98 -13.43
C GLY A 186 -3.05 8.35 -12.76
N HIS A 187 -2.94 8.42 -11.44
CA HIS A 187 -3.12 9.67 -10.68
C HIS A 187 -1.93 10.61 -10.87
N GLY A 188 -2.22 11.88 -11.15
CA GLY A 188 -1.21 12.92 -11.37
C GLY A 188 -0.33 13.17 -10.16
N SER A 189 -0.84 12.93 -8.94
CA SER A 189 -0.04 13.03 -7.72
C SER A 189 1.11 12.01 -7.73
N MET A 190 0.84 10.76 -8.15
CA MET A 190 1.85 9.70 -8.18
C MET A 190 2.87 9.94 -9.29
N LEU A 191 2.38 10.30 -10.48
CA LEU A 191 3.22 10.56 -11.64
C LEU A 191 4.16 11.75 -11.42
N THR A 192 3.67 12.80 -10.75
CA THR A 192 4.47 13.99 -10.42
C THR A 192 5.45 13.71 -9.29
N LEU A 193 5.02 13.13 -8.15
CA LEU A 193 5.91 12.91 -7.00
C LEU A 193 7.06 11.92 -7.30
N THR A 194 6.92 11.13 -8.36
CA THR A 194 7.93 10.17 -8.84
C THR A 194 8.75 10.69 -10.02
N SER A 195 8.77 12.00 -10.25
CA SER A 195 9.54 12.65 -11.32
C SER A 195 10.58 13.64 -10.75
N HIS A 196 11.49 14.11 -11.60
CA HIS A 196 12.32 15.28 -11.31
C HIS A 196 11.66 16.55 -11.88
N ALA A 197 12.12 17.73 -11.49
CA ALA A 197 11.57 19.00 -11.98
C ALA A 197 11.64 19.14 -13.51
N GLY A 198 12.78 18.79 -14.13
CA GLY A 198 13.00 18.93 -15.56
C GLY A 198 12.64 17.72 -16.41
N ARG A 199 12.45 16.53 -15.80
CA ARG A 199 12.26 15.28 -16.54
C ARG A 199 11.53 14.21 -15.75
N THR A 200 10.92 13.28 -16.48
CA THR A 200 10.38 12.03 -15.92
C THR A 200 11.50 11.15 -15.37
N SER A 201 11.12 10.17 -14.55
CA SER A 201 12.07 9.20 -13.99
C SER A 201 11.44 7.81 -13.90
N PRO A 202 11.64 6.95 -14.91
CA PRO A 202 11.26 5.54 -14.84
C PRO A 202 11.80 4.86 -13.58
N VAL A 203 13.03 5.19 -13.18
CA VAL A 203 13.67 4.61 -11.99
C VAL A 203 12.89 4.96 -10.72
N LEU A 204 12.50 6.23 -10.53
CA LEU A 204 11.74 6.65 -9.35
C LEU A 204 10.29 6.13 -9.38
N ARG A 205 9.65 6.07 -10.55
CA ARG A 205 8.32 5.46 -10.75
C ARG A 205 8.34 3.99 -10.38
N GLY A 206 9.28 3.23 -10.95
CA GLY A 206 9.45 1.80 -10.65
C GLY A 206 9.78 1.55 -9.19
N LYS A 207 10.71 2.35 -8.62
CA LYS A 207 11.04 2.29 -7.19
C LYS A 207 9.81 2.53 -6.32
N TRP A 208 8.99 3.54 -6.62
CA TRP A 208 7.79 3.83 -5.85
C TRP A 208 6.81 2.65 -5.88
N VAL A 209 6.55 2.06 -7.05
CA VAL A 209 5.69 0.86 -7.15
C VAL A 209 6.26 -0.29 -6.32
N MET A 210 7.56 -0.58 -6.44
CA MET A 210 8.21 -1.67 -5.71
C MET A 210 8.19 -1.45 -4.19
N GLU A 211 8.46 -0.24 -3.74
CA GLU A 211 8.59 0.10 -2.32
C GLU A 211 7.22 0.33 -1.65
N VAL A 212 6.32 1.07 -2.31
CA VAL A 212 5.04 1.52 -1.73
C VAL A 212 3.93 0.50 -1.96
N LEU A 213 3.90 -0.17 -3.11
CA LEU A 213 2.80 -1.09 -3.47
C LEU A 213 3.18 -2.56 -3.25
N LEU A 214 4.41 -2.97 -3.58
CA LEU A 214 4.84 -4.38 -3.52
C LEU A 214 5.58 -4.75 -2.23
N GLY A 215 6.05 -3.78 -1.44
CA GLY A 215 6.81 -4.03 -0.21
C GLY A 215 8.19 -4.65 -0.46
N THR A 216 8.75 -4.47 -1.64
CA THR A 216 10.06 -4.99 -2.06
C THR A 216 10.96 -3.85 -2.54
N PRO A 217 11.38 -2.92 -1.66
CA PRO A 217 12.21 -1.80 -2.06
C PRO A 217 13.49 -2.28 -2.75
N PRO A 218 13.92 -1.64 -3.86
CA PRO A 218 15.21 -1.94 -4.46
C PRO A 218 16.35 -1.57 -3.49
N PRO A 219 17.52 -2.23 -3.58
CA PRO A 219 18.68 -1.86 -2.78
C PRO A 219 19.12 -0.42 -3.08
N PRO A 220 19.82 0.25 -2.14
CA PRO A 220 20.39 1.56 -2.43
C PRO A 220 21.36 1.47 -3.61
N PRO A 221 21.47 2.54 -4.43
CA PRO A 221 22.43 2.58 -5.52
C PRO A 221 23.86 2.43 -4.98
N PRO A 222 24.79 1.86 -5.76
CA PRO A 222 26.21 1.85 -5.41
C PRO A 222 26.74 3.27 -5.17
N PRO A 223 27.75 3.44 -4.30
CA PRO A 223 28.40 4.75 -4.13
C PRO A 223 29.03 5.22 -5.45
N ASP A 224 29.15 6.55 -5.60
CA ASP A 224 29.85 7.23 -6.69
C ASP A 224 29.30 6.99 -8.11
N ILE A 225 28.05 6.53 -8.24
CA ILE A 225 27.36 6.47 -9.54
C ILE A 225 26.91 7.89 -9.93
N PRO A 226 27.35 8.42 -11.09
CA PRO A 226 26.92 9.73 -11.55
C PRO A 226 25.41 9.75 -11.83
N GLU A 227 24.78 10.91 -11.58
CA GLU A 227 23.38 11.11 -11.92
C GLU A 227 23.17 11.02 -13.44
N LEU A 228 21.96 10.59 -13.83
CA LEU A 228 21.57 10.58 -15.23
C LEU A 228 21.41 12.02 -15.73
N GLU A 229 22.19 12.40 -16.75
CA GLU A 229 22.19 13.72 -17.37
C GLU A 229 20.77 14.17 -17.77
N GLU A 230 20.43 15.43 -17.50
CA GLU A 230 19.10 16.00 -17.79
C GLU A 230 18.81 16.10 -19.29
N GLU A 231 19.84 16.34 -20.10
CA GLU A 231 19.80 16.37 -21.56
C GLU A 231 21.05 15.68 -22.08
N ALA A 232 20.88 14.76 -23.02
CA ALA A 232 22.00 14.13 -23.73
C ALA A 232 21.71 14.19 -25.24
N VAL A 233 22.73 14.48 -26.03
CA VAL A 233 22.64 14.59 -27.49
C VAL A 233 23.56 13.54 -28.11
N GLU A 234 23.01 12.75 -29.03
CA GLU A 234 23.75 11.82 -29.86
C GLU A 234 23.33 12.05 -31.31
N ASP A 235 24.27 12.08 -32.26
CA ASP A 235 23.98 12.31 -33.69
C ASP A 235 23.07 13.52 -34.01
N GLY A 236 23.17 14.58 -33.20
CA GLY A 236 22.39 15.81 -33.37
C GLY A 236 20.92 15.72 -32.96
N ARG A 237 20.48 14.62 -32.35
CA ARG A 237 19.16 14.50 -31.72
C ARG A 237 19.28 14.43 -30.20
N LEU A 238 18.25 14.93 -29.51
CA LEU A 238 18.10 14.68 -28.08
C LEU A 238 17.78 13.20 -27.85
N LEU A 239 18.46 12.60 -26.88
CA LEU A 239 18.17 11.25 -26.40
C LEU A 239 16.94 11.28 -25.50
N THR A 240 16.08 10.27 -25.69
CA THR A 240 14.95 10.02 -24.80
C THR A 240 15.43 9.60 -23.41
N VAL A 241 14.56 9.68 -22.41
CA VAL A 241 14.85 9.13 -21.08
C VAL A 241 15.17 7.63 -21.16
N ARG A 242 14.50 6.87 -22.04
CA ARG A 242 14.77 5.44 -22.24
C ARG A 242 16.19 5.17 -22.72
N GLU A 243 16.64 5.88 -23.75
CA GLU A 243 17.97 5.65 -24.32
C GLU A 243 19.08 6.01 -23.33
N ARG A 244 18.91 7.13 -22.60
CA ARG A 244 19.83 7.49 -21.51
C ARG A 244 19.87 6.41 -20.42
N LEU A 245 18.71 5.87 -20.06
CA LEU A 245 18.60 4.80 -19.07
C LEU A 245 19.26 3.51 -19.54
N GLU A 246 19.10 3.12 -20.81
CA GLU A 246 19.77 1.96 -21.40
C GLU A 246 21.30 2.14 -21.40
N MET A 247 21.79 3.33 -21.73
CA MET A 247 23.22 3.66 -21.62
C MET A 247 23.73 3.52 -20.18
N HIS A 248 22.95 4.03 -19.20
CA HIS A 248 23.29 3.94 -17.78
C HIS A 248 23.27 2.50 -17.25
N ALA A 249 22.27 1.72 -17.67
CA ALA A 249 22.06 0.33 -17.26
C ALA A 249 22.89 -0.69 -18.06
N ALA A 250 23.75 -0.23 -18.98
CA ALA A 250 24.63 -1.08 -19.78
C ALA A 250 25.70 -1.80 -18.93
N SER A 251 26.04 -1.26 -17.75
CA SER A 251 26.95 -1.95 -16.83
C SER A 251 26.24 -3.14 -16.14
N PRO A 252 26.88 -4.32 -16.02
CA PRO A 252 26.29 -5.47 -15.33
C PRO A 252 25.86 -5.16 -13.88
N THR A 253 26.61 -4.29 -13.20
CA THR A 253 26.33 -3.87 -11.82
C THR A 253 25.01 -3.10 -11.72
N CYS A 254 24.76 -2.14 -12.62
CA CYS A 254 23.50 -1.40 -12.64
C CYS A 254 22.34 -2.29 -13.10
N ASN A 255 22.56 -3.11 -14.14
CA ASN A 255 21.53 -3.96 -14.73
C ASN A 255 20.87 -4.92 -13.73
N ALA A 256 21.64 -5.41 -12.74
CA ALA A 256 21.15 -6.35 -11.72
C ALA A 256 19.88 -5.88 -11.00
N CYS A 257 19.76 -4.56 -10.76
CA CYS A 257 18.59 -3.94 -10.14
C CYS A 257 17.65 -3.32 -11.20
N HIS A 258 18.20 -2.65 -12.21
CA HIS A 258 17.43 -1.97 -13.24
C HIS A 258 16.48 -2.89 -14.02
N ARG A 259 16.86 -4.16 -14.24
CA ARG A 259 15.97 -5.19 -14.83
C ARG A 259 14.64 -5.40 -14.08
N MET A 260 14.60 -5.06 -12.78
CA MET A 260 13.39 -5.17 -11.96
C MET A 260 12.62 -3.85 -11.89
N ILE A 261 13.33 -2.72 -11.97
CA ILE A 261 12.82 -1.37 -11.71
C ILE A 261 12.31 -0.74 -13.00
N ASP A 262 13.14 -0.72 -14.03
CA ASP A 262 12.92 0.05 -15.25
C ASP A 262 11.68 -0.39 -16.01
N PRO A 263 11.37 -1.70 -16.16
CA PRO A 263 10.16 -2.12 -16.87
C PRO A 263 8.89 -1.53 -16.26
N ILE A 264 8.83 -1.41 -14.93
CA ILE A 264 7.69 -0.82 -14.22
C ILE A 264 7.57 0.68 -14.54
N GLY A 265 8.70 1.40 -14.48
CA GLY A 265 8.73 2.83 -14.75
C GLY A 265 8.45 3.18 -16.21
N LEU A 266 9.06 2.43 -17.14
CA LEU A 266 8.94 2.63 -18.58
C LEU A 266 7.50 2.41 -19.06
N ALA A 267 6.78 1.45 -18.48
CA ALA A 267 5.37 1.26 -18.75
C ALA A 267 4.49 2.49 -18.41
N LEU A 268 5.00 3.46 -17.64
CA LEU A 268 4.34 4.71 -17.32
C LEU A 268 4.90 5.92 -18.09
N GLU A 269 5.85 5.72 -19.01
CA GLU A 269 6.61 6.82 -19.61
C GLU A 269 5.80 7.72 -20.55
N ASN A 270 4.64 7.23 -21.01
CA ASN A 270 3.62 8.04 -21.68
C ASN A 270 2.96 9.10 -20.78
N TYR A 271 3.31 9.16 -19.49
CA TYR A 271 2.99 10.30 -18.64
C TYR A 271 4.20 11.21 -18.49
N ASP A 272 4.00 12.51 -18.73
CA ASP A 272 5.03 13.53 -18.50
C ASP A 272 5.23 13.82 -17.01
N VAL A 273 6.07 14.81 -16.71
CA VAL A 273 6.41 15.23 -15.34
C VAL A 273 5.17 15.70 -14.55
N SER A 274 4.19 16.28 -15.23
CA SER A 274 2.93 16.75 -14.64
C SER A 274 1.84 15.67 -14.57
N GLY A 275 2.13 14.45 -15.03
CA GLY A 275 1.16 13.38 -15.16
C GLY A 275 0.15 13.54 -16.31
N ALA A 276 0.41 14.47 -17.25
CA ALA A 276 -0.35 14.57 -18.49
C ALA A 276 0.15 13.51 -19.50
N TRP A 277 -0.74 13.09 -20.40
CA TRP A 277 -0.41 12.06 -21.39
C TRP A 277 0.42 12.66 -22.54
N ARG A 278 1.44 11.92 -22.97
CA ARG A 278 2.33 12.28 -24.06
C ARG A 278 2.71 11.09 -24.93
N ILE A 279 3.04 11.38 -26.19
CA ILE A 279 3.49 10.39 -27.18
C ILE A 279 4.93 10.63 -27.64
N ARG A 280 5.55 11.73 -27.20
CA ARG A 280 6.92 12.12 -27.57
C ARG A 280 7.69 12.64 -26.36
N ASP A 281 9.00 12.39 -26.37
CA ASP A 281 10.00 12.91 -25.45
C ASP A 281 11.07 13.66 -26.24
N GLY A 282 11.28 14.96 -26.00
CA GLY A 282 12.23 15.75 -26.79
C GLY A 282 11.95 15.74 -28.31
N GLY A 283 10.70 15.56 -28.72
CA GLY A 283 10.30 15.43 -30.13
C GLY A 283 10.43 14.00 -30.71
N VAL A 284 11.04 13.06 -29.98
CA VAL A 284 11.18 11.66 -30.38
C VAL A 284 9.99 10.84 -29.87
N PRO A 285 9.41 9.91 -30.65
CA PRO A 285 8.35 9.03 -30.15
C PRO A 285 8.77 8.25 -28.91
N ILE A 286 7.86 8.10 -27.94
CA ILE A 286 8.12 7.32 -26.74
C ILE A 286 8.06 5.84 -27.09
N ASP A 287 9.11 5.12 -26.72
CA ASP A 287 9.11 3.67 -26.61
C ASP A 287 8.99 3.30 -25.13
N ALA A 288 7.89 2.66 -24.75
CA ALA A 288 7.63 2.19 -23.41
C ALA A 288 7.79 0.66 -23.28
N ALA A 289 8.14 -0.02 -24.38
CA ALA A 289 8.22 -1.47 -24.42
C ALA A 289 9.38 -1.98 -23.55
N SER A 290 9.04 -2.94 -22.70
CA SER A 290 9.96 -3.60 -21.79
C SER A 290 9.46 -5.00 -21.41
N GLU A 291 10.27 -5.72 -20.66
CA GLU A 291 9.96 -7.08 -20.19
C GLU A 291 10.01 -7.09 -18.66
N PHE A 292 8.94 -7.53 -18.03
CA PHE A 292 8.88 -7.71 -16.58
C PHE A 292 9.81 -8.86 -16.15
N TYR A 293 10.12 -8.96 -14.85
CA TYR A 293 11.10 -9.92 -14.34
C TYR A 293 10.78 -11.40 -14.63
N ASP A 294 9.52 -11.72 -14.95
CA ASP A 294 9.03 -13.05 -15.27
C ASP A 294 8.89 -13.32 -16.77
N GLY A 295 9.34 -12.39 -17.62
CA GLY A 295 9.21 -12.47 -19.06
C GLY A 295 7.94 -11.87 -19.64
N THR A 296 7.02 -11.34 -18.82
CA THR A 296 5.80 -10.69 -19.31
C THR A 296 6.16 -9.41 -20.08
N PRO A 297 5.79 -9.28 -21.38
CA PRO A 297 5.94 -8.02 -22.09
C PRO A 297 5.02 -6.96 -21.49
N ILE A 298 5.56 -5.76 -21.25
CA ILE A 298 4.80 -4.60 -20.77
C ILE A 298 5.23 -3.33 -21.52
N SER A 299 4.24 -2.58 -22.00
CA SER A 299 4.44 -1.36 -22.79
C SER A 299 3.46 -0.25 -22.42
N THR A 300 2.44 -0.56 -21.62
CA THR A 300 1.38 0.38 -21.22
C THR A 300 1.11 0.32 -19.73
N PRO A 301 0.54 1.40 -19.14
CA PRO A 301 0.03 1.37 -17.78
C PRO A 301 -0.96 0.21 -17.56
N SER A 302 -1.76 -0.09 -18.59
CA SER A 302 -2.73 -1.18 -18.57
C SER A 302 -2.10 -2.57 -18.45
N GLU A 303 -1.04 -2.83 -19.20
CA GLU A 303 -0.28 -4.08 -19.11
C GLU A 303 0.48 -4.20 -17.78
N LEU A 304 1.04 -3.09 -17.28
CA LEU A 304 1.68 -3.08 -15.96
C LEU A 304 0.70 -3.49 -14.86
N ARG A 305 -0.50 -2.90 -14.83
CA ARG A 305 -1.53 -3.27 -13.86
C ARG A 305 -1.91 -4.74 -13.99
N ALA A 306 -2.10 -5.23 -15.21
CA ALA A 306 -2.40 -6.64 -15.45
C ALA A 306 -1.28 -7.54 -14.91
N ALA A 307 -0.01 -7.19 -15.13
CA ALA A 307 1.15 -7.92 -14.63
C ALA A 307 1.20 -7.95 -13.09
N LEU A 308 0.98 -6.81 -12.43
CA LEU A 308 0.92 -6.73 -10.96
C LEU A 308 -0.22 -7.61 -10.39
N LEU A 309 -1.39 -7.60 -11.05
CA LEU A 309 -2.56 -8.33 -10.59
C LEU A 309 -2.52 -9.84 -10.89
N LYS A 310 -1.57 -10.34 -11.70
CA LYS A 310 -1.32 -11.79 -11.84
C LYS A 310 -0.91 -12.42 -10.51
N ARG A 311 -0.26 -11.65 -9.62
CA ARG A 311 0.18 -12.07 -8.29
C ARG A 311 -0.19 -10.97 -7.28
N PRO A 312 -1.45 -10.88 -6.83
CA PRO A 312 -1.91 -9.76 -6.01
C PRO A 312 -1.44 -9.86 -4.55
N GLU A 313 -0.93 -11.01 -4.11
CA GLU A 313 -0.59 -11.24 -2.71
C GLU A 313 0.41 -10.23 -2.11
N PRO A 314 1.51 -9.83 -2.79
CA PRO A 314 2.36 -8.73 -2.31
C PRO A 314 1.58 -7.43 -2.10
N LEU A 315 0.70 -7.05 -3.03
CA LEU A 315 -0.13 -5.83 -2.91
C LEU A 315 -1.02 -5.88 -1.66
N LEU A 316 -1.64 -7.03 -1.41
CA LEU A 316 -2.51 -7.25 -0.24
C LEU A 316 -1.72 -7.24 1.07
N ARG A 317 -0.54 -7.88 1.09
CA ARG A 317 0.35 -7.91 2.26
C ARG A 317 0.88 -6.52 2.58
N THR A 318 1.40 -5.79 1.59
CA THR A 318 1.92 -4.43 1.79
C THR A 318 0.82 -3.47 2.25
N PHE A 319 -0.40 -3.57 1.72
CA PHE A 319 -1.54 -2.82 2.25
C PHE A 319 -1.79 -3.14 3.72
N THR A 320 -1.84 -4.43 4.07
CA THR A 320 -2.07 -4.89 5.45
C THR A 320 -0.98 -4.43 6.40
N GLU A 321 0.29 -4.49 5.97
CA GLU A 321 1.45 -4.05 6.74
C GLU A 321 1.39 -2.56 7.05
N ASN A 322 1.13 -1.72 6.04
CA ASN A 322 1.00 -0.28 6.21
C ASN A 322 -0.21 0.07 7.10
N LEU A 323 -1.35 -0.59 6.89
CA LEU A 323 -2.56 -0.37 7.68
C LEU A 323 -2.35 -0.72 9.15
N MET A 324 -1.69 -1.85 9.41
CA MET A 324 -1.39 -2.32 10.76
C MET A 324 -0.33 -1.43 11.42
N ALA A 325 0.71 -0.99 10.71
CA ALA A 325 1.68 -0.03 11.24
C ALA A 325 1.01 1.30 11.64
N TYR A 326 0.10 1.80 10.80
CA TYR A 326 -0.69 2.99 11.09
C TYR A 326 -1.60 2.80 12.31
N ALA A 327 -2.31 1.68 12.39
CA ALA A 327 -3.21 1.37 13.52
C ALA A 327 -2.47 1.22 14.86
N LEU A 328 -1.25 0.70 14.84
CA LEU A 328 -0.43 0.45 16.02
C LEU A 328 0.45 1.64 16.40
N GLY A 329 0.69 2.59 15.49
CA GLY A 329 1.58 3.73 15.70
C GLY A 329 3.06 3.33 15.82
N ARG A 330 3.45 2.17 15.27
CA ARG A 330 4.83 1.67 15.27
C ARG A 330 5.12 0.90 13.98
N ARG A 331 6.41 0.69 13.70
CA ARG A 331 6.84 -0.24 12.65
C ARG A 331 6.44 -1.67 13.03
N LEU A 332 6.14 -2.46 12.01
CA LEU A 332 5.93 -3.90 12.20
C LEU A 332 7.26 -4.62 12.35
N GLU A 333 7.23 -5.67 13.13
CA GLU A 333 8.36 -6.55 13.39
C GLU A 333 8.08 -7.95 12.82
N TYR A 334 9.10 -8.81 12.79
CA TYR A 334 8.98 -10.15 12.23
C TYR A 334 7.85 -10.98 12.87
N TYR A 335 7.55 -10.73 14.15
CA TYR A 335 6.49 -11.42 14.91
C TYR A 335 5.07 -10.93 14.58
N ASP A 336 4.90 -9.80 13.89
CA ASP A 336 3.60 -9.31 13.40
C ASP A 336 3.17 -10.02 12.10
N MET A 337 4.13 -10.58 11.35
CA MET A 337 3.89 -11.18 10.03
C MET A 337 2.90 -12.35 10.00
N PRO A 338 2.77 -13.20 11.05
CA PRO A 338 1.68 -14.16 11.14
C PRO A 338 0.29 -13.51 11.16
N ALA A 339 0.14 -12.34 11.82
CA ALA A 339 -1.11 -11.60 11.82
C ALA A 339 -1.42 -11.02 10.44
N VAL A 340 -0.42 -10.43 9.77
CA VAL A 340 -0.55 -9.94 8.39
C VAL A 340 -1.06 -11.04 7.45
N ARG A 341 -0.42 -12.21 7.43
CA ARG A 341 -0.84 -13.34 6.57
C ARG A 341 -2.24 -13.84 6.90
N ARG A 342 -2.60 -13.89 8.19
CA ARG A 342 -3.95 -14.28 8.62
C ARG A 342 -4.99 -13.29 8.12
N ILE A 343 -4.77 -11.99 8.29
CA ILE A 343 -5.69 -10.94 7.83
C ILE A 343 -5.89 -11.03 6.31
N VAL A 344 -4.81 -11.15 5.53
CA VAL A 344 -4.90 -11.31 4.06
C VAL A 344 -5.72 -12.54 3.68
N ARG A 345 -5.49 -13.69 4.35
CA ARG A 345 -6.23 -14.93 4.10
C ARG A 345 -7.71 -14.77 4.44
N ASP A 346 -8.03 -14.20 5.58
CA ASP A 346 -9.41 -14.09 6.07
C ASP A 346 -10.19 -13.07 5.23
N ALA A 347 -9.56 -11.98 4.79
CA ALA A 347 -10.15 -10.99 3.88
C ALA A 347 -10.52 -11.57 2.50
N ALA A 348 -9.92 -12.69 2.08
CA ALA A 348 -10.30 -13.37 0.84
C ALA A 348 -11.76 -13.87 0.85
N ALA A 349 -12.30 -14.21 2.04
CA ALA A 349 -13.70 -14.62 2.19
C ALA A 349 -14.68 -13.46 1.98
N GLU A 350 -14.21 -12.23 2.10
CA GLU A 350 -14.97 -10.98 1.89
C GLU A 350 -14.51 -10.25 0.62
N ASP A 351 -13.97 -10.96 -0.38
CA ASP A 351 -13.53 -10.38 -1.66
C ASP A 351 -12.51 -9.23 -1.50
N TYR A 352 -11.64 -9.35 -0.49
CA TYR A 352 -10.61 -8.35 -0.16
C TYR A 352 -11.16 -6.94 0.08
N ARG A 353 -12.39 -6.82 0.59
CA ARG A 353 -12.96 -5.53 0.99
C ARG A 353 -12.13 -4.84 2.05
N ILE A 354 -12.01 -3.51 1.94
CA ILE A 354 -11.22 -2.72 2.89
C ILE A 354 -11.67 -2.93 4.33
N SER A 355 -12.98 -3.03 4.60
CA SER A 355 -13.47 -3.27 5.95
C SER A 355 -12.97 -4.57 6.56
N ALA A 356 -12.78 -5.64 5.76
CA ALA A 356 -12.27 -6.92 6.23
C ALA A 356 -10.83 -6.81 6.76
N PHE A 357 -9.99 -6.01 6.09
CA PHE A 357 -8.63 -5.73 6.58
C PHE A 357 -8.64 -4.90 7.86
N ILE A 358 -9.48 -3.86 7.92
CA ILE A 358 -9.59 -2.98 9.09
C ILE A 358 -10.11 -3.74 10.32
N VAL A 359 -11.14 -4.58 10.14
CA VAL A 359 -11.66 -5.48 11.17
C VAL A 359 -10.60 -6.50 11.59
N GLY A 360 -9.87 -7.07 10.62
CA GLY A 360 -8.77 -8.00 10.88
C GLY A 360 -7.66 -7.38 11.73
N VAL A 361 -7.27 -6.13 11.46
CA VAL A 361 -6.31 -5.38 12.28
C VAL A 361 -6.87 -5.14 13.68
N ALA A 362 -8.10 -4.64 13.79
CA ALA A 362 -8.76 -4.37 15.08
C ALA A 362 -9.01 -5.64 15.92
N GLY A 363 -9.01 -6.82 15.30
CA GLY A 363 -9.11 -8.12 15.95
C GLY A 363 -7.77 -8.82 16.22
N SER A 364 -6.65 -8.24 15.80
CA SER A 364 -5.33 -8.87 15.96
C SER A 364 -4.78 -8.73 17.39
N ASP A 365 -4.01 -9.72 17.84
CA ASP A 365 -3.36 -9.66 19.16
C ASP A 365 -2.48 -8.41 19.31
N ALA A 366 -1.76 -8.02 18.25
CA ALA A 366 -0.96 -6.80 18.26
C ALA A 366 -1.79 -5.53 18.55
N PHE A 367 -3.05 -5.50 18.11
CA PHE A 367 -3.96 -4.39 18.37
C PHE A 367 -4.65 -4.48 19.74
N LEU A 368 -4.92 -5.70 20.21
CA LEU A 368 -5.62 -5.95 21.48
C LEU A 368 -4.70 -5.99 22.70
N MET A 369 -3.39 -6.10 22.50
CA MET A 369 -2.40 -6.23 23.56
C MET A 369 -1.52 -4.97 23.66
N LYS A 370 -0.88 -4.81 24.82
CA LYS A 370 0.12 -3.79 25.09
C LYS A 370 1.28 -4.40 25.86
N ALA A 371 2.50 -3.96 25.55
CA ALA A 371 3.68 -4.30 26.34
C ALA A 371 3.62 -3.57 27.69
N ALA A 372 3.96 -4.26 28.78
CA ALA A 372 4.22 -3.61 30.04
C ALA A 372 5.38 -2.61 29.84
N PRO A 373 5.29 -1.37 30.35
CA PRO A 373 6.43 -0.47 30.32
C PRO A 373 7.60 -1.16 31.03
N ALA A 374 8.77 -1.19 30.39
CA ALA A 374 9.99 -1.65 31.03
C ALA A 374 10.14 -0.89 32.34
N ALA A 375 10.30 -1.61 33.45
CA ALA A 375 10.60 -0.97 34.72
C ALA A 375 11.82 -0.08 34.51
N ALA A 376 11.70 1.21 34.79
CA ALA A 376 12.86 2.09 34.82
C ALA A 376 13.82 1.48 35.83
N ASP A 377 14.98 1.01 35.36
CA ASP A 377 16.05 0.54 36.24
C ASP A 377 16.33 1.65 37.24
N GLY A 378 15.96 1.42 38.50
CA GLY A 378 16.20 2.35 39.58
C GLY A 378 17.70 2.57 39.68
N GLU A 379 18.15 3.81 39.47
CA GLU A 379 19.51 4.22 39.81
C GLU A 379 19.80 3.79 41.26
N PRO A 380 20.91 3.06 41.52
CA PRO A 380 21.30 2.78 42.89
C PRO A 380 21.64 4.12 43.56
N VAL A 381 20.86 4.46 44.59
CA VAL A 381 21.18 5.52 45.53
C VAL A 381 22.51 5.14 46.19
N ASN A 382 23.60 5.70 45.70
CA ASN A 382 24.90 5.64 46.37
C ASN A 382 24.80 6.48 47.65
N GLY A 383 24.38 5.84 48.73
CA GLY A 383 24.55 6.34 50.08
C GLY A 383 26.03 6.37 50.43
N ASN A 384 26.70 7.51 50.23
CA ASN A 384 28.00 7.73 50.82
C ASN A 384 27.81 8.37 52.20
N GLY A 385 27.76 7.52 53.23
CA GLY A 385 28.08 7.90 54.59
C GLY A 385 29.61 7.84 54.77
N GLY A 386 30.20 8.98 55.16
CA GLY A 386 31.61 9.15 55.47
C GLY A 386 31.88 10.58 55.89
#